data_AF-A0A9C9UBD1-F1
#
_entry.id   AF-A0A9C9UBD1-F1
#
_cell.length_a   1.000
_cell.length_b   1.000
_cell.length_c   1.000
_cell.angle_alpha   90.00
_cell.angle_beta   90.00
_cell.angle_gamma   90.00
#
_symmetry.space_group_name_H-M   'P 1'
#
loop_
_entity.id
_entity.type
_entity.pdbx_description
1 polymer ?
#
loop_
_entity_poly.entity_id
_entity_poly.type
_entity_poly.pdbx_seq_one_letter_code
_entity_poly.pdbx_strand_id
1 'polypeptide(L)'
;MFGFIKKNKSTPESTDSAVEDTPVTAKAEMPDESTAVPPSAEPAEKESKGGLFARLAQGLKRTRSGITEGVASLVMGKKAIDDDVLEEIETLLLTSDVGIEATQEIVADLTQRVSRKQLKDADALFDALRENMRHILEPVAKPLLARADNPPFVILMVGINGAGKTTTIGKLAKRFQSEGKSVMLAAGDTFRAAAVEQLQEWGRRNEISVIAQHSGADS
;
A
#
# COMPACT_ATOMS: atom_id res chain seq x y z
N MET A 1 58.62 -33.12 -23.72
CA MET A 1 58.83 -31.75 -23.23
C MET A 1 58.79 -30.83 -24.45
N PHE A 2 57.93 -29.81 -24.41
CA PHE A 2 57.76 -28.70 -25.38
C PHE A 2 57.07 -28.98 -26.73
N GLY A 3 55.83 -28.49 -26.83
CA GLY A 3 55.12 -28.25 -28.08
C GLY A 3 55.30 -26.79 -28.54
N PHE A 4 55.32 -26.59 -29.85
CA PHE A 4 55.28 -25.29 -30.53
C PHE A 4 54.51 -25.47 -31.84
N ILE A 5 53.34 -24.84 -31.99
CA ILE A 5 52.70 -24.63 -33.30
C ILE A 5 52.27 -23.16 -33.45
N LYS A 6 52.37 -22.73 -34.71
CA LYS A 6 52.64 -21.42 -35.31
C LYS A 6 51.39 -20.53 -35.47
N LYS A 7 51.66 -19.21 -35.45
CA LYS A 7 50.87 -18.05 -35.91
C LYS A 7 50.32 -18.18 -37.34
N ASN A 8 49.22 -17.47 -37.60
CA ASN A 8 48.97 -16.86 -38.91
C ASN A 8 48.54 -15.39 -38.78
N LYS A 9 49.01 -14.56 -39.73
CA LYS A 9 49.00 -13.09 -39.76
C LYS A 9 48.70 -12.68 -41.21
N SER A 10 47.81 -11.73 -41.48
CA SER A 10 47.89 -10.84 -42.66
C SER A 10 46.80 -9.76 -42.67
N THR A 11 47.26 -8.52 -42.71
CA THR A 11 46.66 -7.29 -43.29
C THR A 11 47.50 -6.96 -44.54
N PRO A 12 47.04 -6.14 -45.53
CA PRO A 12 47.12 -4.66 -45.42
C PRO A 12 46.08 -3.80 -46.21
N GLU A 13 46.12 -2.48 -45.93
CA GLU A 13 45.51 -1.31 -46.59
C GLU A 13 46.00 -1.10 -48.06
N SER A 14 45.49 -0.24 -48.98
CA SER A 14 45.17 1.21 -48.92
C SER A 14 44.56 1.74 -50.27
N THR A 15 43.71 2.80 -50.21
CA THR A 15 43.55 4.05 -51.07
C THR A 15 43.55 3.99 -52.63
N ASP A 16 42.79 4.75 -53.46
CA ASP A 16 42.42 6.21 -53.48
C ASP A 16 41.40 6.59 -54.62
N SER A 17 40.66 7.71 -54.43
CA SER A 17 39.96 8.66 -55.38
C SER A 17 38.84 8.14 -56.33
N ALA A 18 37.77 8.87 -56.75
CA ALA A 18 37.40 10.29 -56.78
C ALA A 18 35.86 10.50 -56.99
N VAL A 19 35.34 11.57 -56.38
CA VAL A 19 34.28 12.56 -56.74
C VAL A 19 33.17 12.23 -57.78
N GLU A 20 31.90 12.37 -57.35
CA GLU A 20 30.79 13.19 -57.96
C GLU A 20 29.55 13.05 -57.05
N ASP A 21 29.17 14.06 -56.27
CA ASP A 21 28.31 15.22 -56.60
C ASP A 21 26.80 14.92 -56.50
N THR A 22 26.19 15.27 -55.36
CA THR A 22 25.06 16.23 -55.26
C THR A 22 24.40 16.17 -53.86
N PRO A 23 24.14 17.32 -53.21
CA PRO A 23 23.57 17.39 -51.87
C PRO A 23 22.06 17.63 -51.90
N VAL A 24 21.27 16.81 -51.20
CA VAL A 24 19.86 17.16 -50.91
C VAL A 24 19.81 17.94 -49.62
N THR A 25 19.73 19.26 -49.79
CA THR A 25 19.32 20.24 -48.79
C THR A 25 17.81 20.29 -48.82
N ALA A 26 17.11 20.07 -47.70
CA ALA A 26 15.69 20.39 -47.59
C ALA A 26 15.39 21.00 -46.21
N LYS A 27 15.24 22.31 -46.31
CA LYS A 27 14.94 23.34 -45.33
C LYS A 27 13.56 23.13 -44.69
N ALA A 28 13.45 23.59 -43.45
CA ALA A 28 12.21 23.75 -42.73
C ALA A 28 11.23 24.67 -43.48
N GLU A 29 9.98 24.22 -43.63
CA GLU A 29 8.83 25.06 -43.93
C GLU A 29 7.74 24.81 -42.90
N MET A 30 7.32 25.90 -42.27
CA MET A 30 6.16 25.99 -41.39
C MET A 30 4.87 25.88 -42.21
N PRO A 31 3.80 25.34 -41.62
CA PRO A 31 2.47 25.85 -41.90
C PRO A 31 1.95 26.70 -40.76
N ASP A 32 1.30 27.76 -41.20
CA ASP A 32 0.69 28.87 -40.51
C ASP A 32 -0.52 28.48 -39.62
N GLU A 33 -0.80 29.42 -38.74
CA GLU A 33 -1.77 29.56 -37.67
C GLU A 33 -3.23 29.16 -38.02
N SER A 34 -3.86 28.37 -37.15
CA SER A 34 -5.31 28.44 -36.93
C SER A 34 -5.67 28.06 -35.51
N THR A 35 -6.28 29.04 -34.86
CA THR A 35 -6.85 29.11 -33.52
C THR A 35 -7.77 27.95 -33.16
N ALA A 36 -7.50 27.30 -32.01
CA ALA A 36 -8.53 26.78 -31.13
C ALA A 36 -7.97 26.70 -29.70
N VAL A 37 -8.29 27.72 -28.91
CA VAL A 37 -8.10 27.71 -27.45
C VAL A 37 -8.96 26.55 -26.89
N PRO A 38 -8.39 25.54 -26.21
CA PRO A 38 -9.21 24.56 -25.51
C PRO A 38 -9.97 25.29 -24.39
N PRO A 39 -11.28 25.04 -24.23
CA PRO A 39 -12.09 25.75 -23.27
C PRO A 39 -11.53 25.51 -21.86
N SER A 40 -11.38 26.64 -21.16
CA SER A 40 -11.18 26.78 -19.72
C SER A 40 -11.66 25.53 -18.97
N ALA A 41 -10.70 24.78 -18.41
CA ALA A 41 -11.00 23.77 -17.42
C ALA A 41 -11.83 24.42 -16.33
N GLU A 42 -13.09 24.01 -16.24
CA GLU A 42 -13.97 24.34 -15.13
C GLU A 42 -13.21 24.04 -13.82
N PRO A 43 -13.31 24.91 -12.81
CA PRO A 43 -12.63 24.69 -11.55
C PRO A 43 -13.12 23.35 -11.01
N ALA A 44 -12.19 22.39 -10.95
CA ALA A 44 -12.41 21.08 -10.34
C ALA A 44 -13.23 21.30 -9.08
N GLU A 45 -14.47 20.80 -9.12
CA GLU A 45 -15.36 20.79 -7.99
C GLU A 45 -14.53 20.33 -6.80
N LYS A 46 -14.54 21.15 -5.74
CA LYS A 46 -13.93 20.75 -4.47
C LYS A 46 -14.62 19.47 -4.07
N GLU A 47 -14.01 18.32 -4.40
CA GLU A 47 -14.36 17.05 -3.83
C GLU A 47 -14.46 17.33 -2.34
N SER A 48 -15.67 17.20 -1.80
CA SER A 48 -15.86 17.27 -0.36
C SER A 48 -14.91 16.21 0.17
N LYS A 49 -13.77 16.65 0.72
CA LYS A 49 -12.83 15.77 1.40
C LYS A 49 -13.61 15.22 2.56
N GLY A 50 -14.30 14.11 2.33
CA GLY A 50 -14.95 13.37 3.38
C GLY A 50 -13.90 13.18 4.48
N GLY A 51 -14.30 13.42 5.72
CA GLY A 51 -13.41 13.30 6.87
C GLY A 51 -12.71 11.94 6.91
N LEU A 52 -11.78 11.75 7.85
CA LEU A 52 -11.03 10.50 8.01
C LEU A 52 -11.92 9.24 7.96
N PHE A 53 -13.13 9.34 8.53
CA PHE A 53 -14.14 8.27 8.49
C PHE A 53 -14.64 7.94 7.08
N ALA A 54 -14.93 8.94 6.25
CA ALA A 54 -15.41 8.70 4.88
C ALA A 54 -14.34 8.02 4.02
N ARG A 55 -13.08 8.44 4.17
CA ARG A 55 -11.93 7.79 3.49
C ARG A 55 -11.74 6.35 3.96
N LEU A 56 -11.90 6.09 5.25
CA LEU A 56 -11.85 4.73 5.81
C LEU A 56 -13.00 3.87 5.27
N ALA A 57 -14.23 4.38 5.30
CA ALA A 57 -15.41 3.68 4.80
C ALA A 57 -15.29 3.35 3.30
N GLN A 58 -14.74 4.27 2.51
CA GLN A 58 -14.47 4.05 1.10
C GLN A 58 -13.39 2.97 0.89
N GLY A 59 -12.29 3.02 1.65
CA GLY A 59 -11.21 2.02 1.56
C GLY A 59 -11.66 0.61 1.95
N LEU A 60 -12.62 0.50 2.88
CA LEU A 60 -13.17 -0.78 3.34
C LEU A 60 -14.43 -1.23 2.57
N LYS A 61 -14.88 -0.47 1.56
CA LYS A 61 -16.16 -0.72 0.88
C LYS A 61 -16.28 -2.15 0.36
N ARG A 62 -15.23 -2.68 -0.28
CA ARG A 62 -15.23 -4.03 -0.88
C ARG A 62 -15.39 -5.12 0.18
N THR A 63 -14.59 -5.07 1.24
CA THR A 63 -14.66 -6.02 2.38
C THR A 63 -16.01 -5.91 3.08
N ARG A 64 -16.49 -4.69 3.33
CA ARG A 64 -17.79 -4.45 3.97
C ARG A 64 -18.92 -5.08 3.15
N SER A 65 -18.99 -4.77 1.85
CA SER A 65 -20.02 -5.33 0.96
C SER A 65 -20.01 -6.86 0.98
N GLY A 66 -18.85 -7.50 0.85
CA GLY A 66 -18.76 -8.97 0.86
C GLY A 66 -19.33 -9.60 2.12
N ILE A 67 -19.00 -9.07 3.30
CA ILE A 67 -19.50 -9.59 4.58
C ILE A 67 -20.98 -9.25 4.77
N THR A 68 -21.40 -8.01 4.51
CA THR A 68 -22.79 -7.60 4.72
C THR A 68 -23.76 -8.26 3.75
N GLU A 69 -23.38 -8.39 2.47
CA GLU A 69 -24.23 -9.04 1.47
C GLU A 69 -24.24 -10.56 1.71
N GLY A 70 -23.09 -11.14 2.07
CA GLY A 70 -22.98 -12.54 2.48
C GLY A 70 -23.93 -12.87 3.62
N VAL A 71 -23.75 -12.25 4.80
CA VAL A 71 -24.59 -12.52 5.98
C VAL A 71 -26.08 -12.23 5.71
N ALA A 72 -26.42 -11.16 4.99
CA ALA A 72 -27.82 -10.86 4.67
C ALA A 72 -28.44 -11.96 3.78
N SER A 73 -27.69 -12.50 2.82
CA SER A 73 -28.16 -13.58 1.94
C SER A 73 -28.39 -14.90 2.70
N LEU A 74 -27.56 -15.20 3.70
CA LEU A 74 -27.67 -16.42 4.52
C LEU A 74 -28.98 -16.43 5.33
N VAL A 75 -29.41 -15.26 5.80
CA VAL A 75 -30.63 -15.12 6.60
C VAL A 75 -31.87 -14.90 5.73
N MET A 76 -31.70 -14.37 4.51
CA MET A 76 -32.80 -14.10 3.56
C MET A 76 -33.31 -15.40 2.92
N GLY A 77 -34.14 -16.14 3.65
CA GLY A 77 -34.79 -17.37 3.18
C GLY A 77 -34.92 -18.45 4.25
N LYS A 78 -34.16 -18.35 5.35
CA LYS A 78 -34.24 -19.24 6.50
C LYS A 78 -35.26 -18.71 7.51
N LYS A 79 -36.06 -19.61 8.11
CA LYS A 79 -37.07 -19.24 9.12
C LYS A 79 -36.46 -18.93 10.50
N ALA A 80 -35.25 -19.41 10.76
CA ALA A 80 -34.52 -19.27 12.00
C ALA A 80 -33.02 -19.30 11.71
N ILE A 81 -32.23 -18.78 12.65
CA ILE A 81 -30.78 -18.93 12.66
C ILE A 81 -30.48 -20.25 13.37
N ASP A 82 -30.01 -21.23 12.62
CA ASP A 82 -29.69 -22.59 13.05
C ASP A 82 -28.21 -22.92 12.78
N ASP A 83 -27.79 -24.14 13.12
CA ASP A 83 -26.40 -24.58 12.99
C ASP A 83 -25.90 -24.50 11.54
N ASP A 84 -26.76 -24.76 10.55
CA ASP A 84 -26.41 -24.62 9.12
C ASP A 84 -26.00 -23.17 8.78
N VAL A 85 -26.77 -22.18 9.28
CA VAL A 85 -26.43 -20.76 9.06
C VAL A 85 -25.10 -20.40 9.71
N LEU A 86 -24.78 -20.99 10.87
CA LEU A 86 -23.51 -20.75 11.54
C LEU A 86 -22.31 -21.35 10.78
N GLU A 87 -22.47 -22.53 10.17
CA GLU A 87 -21.45 -23.14 9.30
C GLU A 87 -21.19 -22.29 8.04
N GLU A 88 -22.25 -21.73 7.45
CA GLU A 88 -22.12 -20.82 6.31
C GLU A 88 -21.41 -19.51 6.71
N ILE A 89 -21.66 -19.00 7.93
CA ILE A 89 -20.93 -17.84 8.49
C ILE A 89 -19.46 -18.17 8.73
N GLU A 90 -19.14 -19.34 9.29
CA GLU A 90 -17.76 -19.79 9.46
C GLU A 90 -17.01 -19.76 8.12
N THR A 91 -17.62 -20.36 7.09
CA THR A 91 -17.06 -20.38 5.73
C THR A 91 -16.85 -18.97 5.18
N LEU A 92 -17.83 -18.07 5.38
CA LEU A 92 -17.73 -16.68 4.94
C LEU A 92 -16.58 -15.93 5.63
N LEU A 93 -16.40 -16.12 6.95
CA LEU A 93 -15.33 -15.48 7.71
C LEU A 93 -13.95 -16.00 7.31
N LEU A 94 -13.81 -17.32 7.12
CA LEU A 94 -12.55 -17.93 6.66
C LEU A 94 -12.16 -17.46 5.26
N THR A 95 -13.12 -17.40 4.33
CA THR A 95 -12.90 -16.91 2.96
C THR A 95 -12.69 -15.39 2.88
N SER A 96 -12.99 -14.67 3.95
CA SER A 96 -12.76 -13.23 4.10
C SER A 96 -11.46 -12.88 4.84
N ASP A 97 -10.52 -13.82 4.94
CA ASP A 97 -9.21 -13.65 5.60
C ASP A 97 -9.28 -13.32 7.11
N VAL A 98 -10.34 -13.72 7.81
CA VAL A 98 -10.45 -13.51 9.27
C VAL A 98 -9.50 -14.44 10.05
N GLY A 99 -9.21 -15.61 9.48
CA GLY A 99 -8.34 -16.62 10.11
C GLY A 99 -9.10 -17.57 11.03
N ILE A 100 -8.50 -18.73 11.30
CA ILE A 100 -9.16 -19.86 12.00
C ILE A 100 -9.50 -19.49 13.44
N GLU A 101 -8.53 -18.99 14.19
CA GLU A 101 -8.67 -18.74 15.64
C GLU A 101 -9.78 -17.71 15.93
N ALA A 102 -9.75 -16.57 15.25
CA ALA A 102 -10.76 -15.53 15.39
C ALA A 102 -12.15 -16.02 14.93
N THR A 103 -12.20 -16.81 13.85
CA THR A 103 -13.48 -17.36 13.36
C THR A 103 -14.08 -18.33 14.37
N GLN A 104 -13.27 -19.23 14.96
CA GLN A 104 -13.72 -20.18 15.98
C GLN A 104 -14.26 -19.47 17.22
N GLU A 105 -13.58 -18.41 17.68
CA GLU A 105 -14.05 -17.59 18.80
C GLU A 105 -15.43 -16.97 18.51
N ILE A 106 -15.58 -16.37 17.32
CA ILE A 106 -16.84 -15.75 16.87
C ILE A 106 -17.97 -16.80 16.80
N VAL A 107 -17.73 -17.92 16.11
CA VAL A 107 -18.74 -18.96 15.88
C VAL A 107 -19.17 -19.62 17.19
N ALA A 108 -18.23 -19.83 18.13
CA ALA A 108 -18.56 -20.37 19.44
C ALA A 108 -19.50 -19.46 20.23
N ASP A 109 -19.27 -18.15 20.24
CA ASP A 109 -20.18 -17.19 20.89
C ASP A 109 -21.55 -17.13 20.19
N LEU A 110 -21.57 -17.08 18.85
CA LEU A 110 -22.82 -17.10 18.08
C LEU A 110 -23.64 -18.36 18.36
N THR A 111 -23.00 -19.53 18.40
CA THR A 111 -23.62 -20.81 18.75
C THR A 111 -24.25 -20.75 20.14
N GLN A 112 -23.54 -20.19 21.12
CA GLN A 112 -24.08 -20.00 22.46
C GLN A 112 -25.32 -19.09 22.44
N ARG A 113 -25.30 -17.98 21.68
CA ARG A 113 -26.43 -17.06 21.57
C ARG A 113 -27.64 -17.68 20.87
N VAL A 114 -27.43 -18.51 19.83
CA VAL A 114 -28.49 -19.29 19.18
C VAL A 114 -29.12 -20.25 20.17
N SER A 115 -28.33 -21.00 20.95
CA SER A 115 -28.83 -21.94 21.97
C SER A 115 -29.70 -21.25 23.04
N ARG A 116 -29.41 -19.97 23.32
CA ARG A 116 -30.15 -19.11 24.26
C ARG A 116 -31.31 -18.35 23.60
N LYS A 117 -31.59 -18.59 22.31
CA LYS A 117 -32.63 -17.90 21.51
C LYS A 117 -32.46 -16.38 21.46
N GLN A 118 -31.21 -15.90 21.47
CA GLN A 118 -30.88 -14.47 21.45
C GLN A 118 -30.74 -13.91 20.03
N LEU A 119 -30.56 -14.76 19.01
CA LEU A 119 -30.45 -14.35 17.61
C LEU A 119 -31.75 -14.71 16.87
N LYS A 120 -32.62 -13.73 16.65
CA LYS A 120 -33.95 -13.94 16.08
C LYS A 120 -34.05 -13.58 14.60
N ASP A 121 -33.20 -12.69 14.14
CA ASP A 121 -33.20 -12.12 12.79
C ASP A 121 -31.77 -11.72 12.37
N ALA A 122 -31.66 -11.27 11.12
CA ALA A 122 -30.39 -10.87 10.52
C ALA A 122 -29.71 -9.73 11.28
N ASP A 123 -30.50 -8.75 11.76
CA ASP A 123 -29.96 -7.59 12.46
C ASP A 123 -29.33 -7.99 13.80
N ALA A 124 -30.00 -8.86 14.57
CA ALA A 124 -29.44 -9.42 15.81
C ALA A 124 -28.16 -10.22 15.57
N LEU A 125 -28.09 -10.96 14.45
CA LEU A 125 -26.90 -11.71 14.05
C LEU A 125 -25.75 -10.77 13.66
N PHE A 126 -26.03 -9.71 12.90
CA PHE A 126 -25.05 -8.69 12.54
C PHE A 126 -24.50 -7.96 13.76
N ASP A 127 -25.36 -7.59 14.71
CA ASP A 127 -24.94 -6.92 15.93
C ASP A 127 -24.07 -7.84 16.79
N ALA A 128 -24.43 -9.11 16.91
CA ALA A 128 -23.61 -10.10 17.63
C ALA A 128 -22.25 -10.32 16.94
N LEU A 129 -22.21 -10.43 15.62
CA LEU A 129 -20.96 -10.55 14.86
C LEU A 129 -20.07 -9.31 15.06
N ARG A 130 -20.65 -8.11 14.96
CA ARG A 130 -19.93 -6.84 15.19
C ARG A 130 -19.39 -6.74 16.60
N GLU A 131 -20.16 -7.18 17.60
CA GLU A 131 -19.72 -7.21 19.00
C GLU A 131 -18.51 -8.11 19.20
N ASN A 132 -18.55 -9.35 18.68
CA ASN A 132 -17.43 -10.28 18.76
C ASN A 132 -16.17 -9.74 18.06
N MET A 133 -16.32 -9.23 16.84
CA MET A 133 -15.21 -8.61 16.11
C MET A 133 -14.60 -7.42 16.87
N ARG A 134 -15.43 -6.60 17.54
CA ARG A 134 -14.95 -5.52 18.39
C ARG A 134 -14.18 -6.07 19.60
N HIS A 135 -14.72 -7.09 20.26
CA HIS A 135 -14.10 -7.72 21.41
C HIS A 135 -12.68 -8.21 21.10
N ILE A 136 -12.50 -8.88 19.95
CA ILE A 136 -11.19 -9.39 19.51
C ILE A 136 -10.18 -8.25 19.31
N LEU A 137 -10.62 -7.10 18.78
CA LEU A 137 -9.76 -5.96 18.47
C LEU A 137 -9.44 -5.07 19.68
N GLU A 138 -10.32 -5.03 20.69
CA GLU A 138 -10.23 -4.09 21.81
C GLU A 138 -8.92 -4.19 22.62
N PRO A 139 -8.39 -5.40 22.95
CA PRO A 139 -7.13 -5.53 23.70
C PRO A 139 -5.90 -4.95 22.99
N VAL A 140 -5.93 -4.90 21.65
CA VAL A 140 -4.83 -4.43 20.80
C VAL A 140 -5.06 -3.02 20.25
N ALA A 141 -6.20 -2.39 20.54
CA ALA A 141 -6.56 -1.04 20.13
C ALA A 141 -5.81 0.05 20.93
N LYS A 142 -4.47 -0.03 20.96
CA LYS A 142 -3.60 0.88 21.70
C LYS A 142 -2.99 1.92 20.74
N PRO A 143 -3.25 3.22 20.95
CA PRO A 143 -2.69 4.25 20.07
C PRO A 143 -1.18 4.37 20.24
N LEU A 144 -0.46 4.56 19.14
CA LEU A 144 0.95 4.93 19.17
C LEU A 144 1.10 6.37 19.68
N LEU A 145 1.49 6.51 20.94
CA LEU A 145 1.83 7.80 21.54
C LEU A 145 3.33 8.02 21.44
N ALA A 146 3.76 8.79 20.44
CA ALA A 146 5.17 9.21 20.30
C ALA A 146 5.52 10.26 21.37
N ARG A 147 5.61 9.82 22.63
CA ARG A 147 6.01 10.58 23.82
C ARG A 147 7.11 9.78 24.51
N ALA A 148 8.20 10.46 24.85
CA ALA A 148 9.28 9.92 25.65
C ALA A 148 9.57 10.89 26.78
N ASP A 149 9.76 10.38 28.00
CA ASP A 149 10.18 11.20 29.14
C ASP A 149 11.58 11.80 28.93
N ASN A 150 12.43 11.08 28.19
CA ASN A 150 13.71 11.56 27.70
C ASN A 150 13.76 11.47 26.16
N PRO A 151 13.64 12.59 25.43
CA PRO A 151 13.66 12.59 23.97
C PRO A 151 15.05 12.17 23.42
N PRO A 152 15.14 11.56 22.22
CA PRO A 152 14.05 11.34 21.27
C PRO A 152 13.23 10.05 21.49
N PHE A 153 11.96 10.05 21.05
CA PHE A 153 11.18 8.81 20.91
C PHE A 153 11.58 8.10 19.61
N VAL A 154 12.18 6.91 19.71
CA VAL A 154 12.71 6.16 18.57
C VAL A 154 11.71 5.12 18.07
N ILE A 155 11.41 5.14 16.77
CA ILE A 155 10.57 4.15 16.10
C ILE A 155 11.43 3.36 15.11
N LEU A 156 11.65 2.08 15.39
CA LEU A 156 12.29 1.15 14.45
C LEU A 156 11.23 0.50 13.55
N MET A 157 11.38 0.66 12.24
CA MET A 157 10.45 0.11 11.26
C MET A 157 10.98 -1.22 10.71
N VAL A 158 10.24 -2.30 10.94
CA VAL A 158 10.62 -3.66 10.51
C VAL A 158 9.56 -4.27 9.58
N GLY A 159 9.95 -5.23 8.76
CA GLY A 159 9.05 -5.98 7.87
C GLY A 159 9.67 -6.30 6.50
N ILE A 160 8.97 -7.09 5.69
CA ILE A 160 9.45 -7.55 4.37
C ILE A 160 9.42 -6.44 3.29
N ASN A 161 10.06 -6.70 2.16
CA ASN A 161 9.99 -5.82 0.98
C ASN A 161 8.55 -5.74 0.45
N GLY A 162 8.15 -4.55 -0.03
CA GLY A 162 6.80 -4.33 -0.58
C GLY A 162 5.69 -4.09 0.45
N ALA A 163 5.90 -4.37 1.75
CA ALA A 163 4.90 -4.16 2.81
C ALA A 163 4.57 -2.68 3.13
N GLY A 164 5.13 -1.73 2.37
CA GLY A 164 4.82 -0.30 2.51
C GLY A 164 5.59 0.45 3.61
N LYS A 165 6.67 -0.10 4.16
CA LYS A 165 7.48 0.51 5.25
C LYS A 165 7.85 1.97 4.99
N THR A 166 8.54 2.25 3.87
CA THR A 166 9.01 3.61 3.53
C THR A 166 7.86 4.59 3.34
N THR A 167 6.76 4.14 2.72
CA THR A 167 5.54 4.95 2.57
C THR A 167 4.91 5.26 3.92
N THR A 168 4.88 4.30 4.84
CA THR A 168 4.38 4.50 6.21
C THR A 168 5.28 5.42 7.02
N ILE A 169 6.61 5.35 6.86
CA ILE A 169 7.56 6.31 7.47
C ILE A 169 7.20 7.74 7.06
N GLY A 170 7.05 8.00 5.77
CA GLY A 170 6.69 9.34 5.27
C GLY A 170 5.35 9.85 5.82
N LYS A 171 4.32 8.98 5.87
CA LYS A 171 3.01 9.32 6.46
C LYS A 171 3.11 9.64 7.95
N LEU A 172 3.82 8.82 8.73
CA LEU A 172 4.03 9.05 10.16
C LEU A 172 4.82 10.34 10.41
N ALA A 173 5.86 10.58 9.62
CA ALA A 173 6.69 11.77 9.70
C ALA A 173 5.85 13.04 9.49
N LYS A 174 5.02 13.07 8.43
CA LYS A 174 4.11 14.19 8.18
C LYS A 174 3.05 14.35 9.27
N ARG A 175 2.52 13.24 9.79
CA ARG A 175 1.57 13.27 10.92
C ARG A 175 2.22 13.88 12.16
N PHE A 176 3.41 13.45 12.56
CA PHE A 176 4.07 14.00 13.74
C PHE A 176 4.50 15.46 13.57
N GLN A 177 4.91 15.88 12.37
CA GLN A 177 5.10 17.30 12.07
C GLN A 177 3.80 18.10 12.23
N SER A 178 2.67 17.58 11.73
CA SER A 178 1.36 18.24 11.90
C SER A 178 0.89 18.31 13.36
N GLU A 179 1.40 17.42 14.21
CA GLU A 179 1.22 17.45 15.67
C GLU A 179 2.25 18.38 16.37
N GLY A 180 3.09 19.10 15.62
CA GLY A 180 4.06 20.07 16.14
C GLY A 180 5.40 19.46 16.61
N LYS A 181 5.68 18.19 16.30
CA LYS A 181 6.91 17.51 16.73
C LYS A 181 8.05 17.70 15.73
N SER A 182 9.27 17.85 16.24
CA SER A 182 10.49 17.72 15.42
C SER A 182 10.71 16.26 15.05
N VAL A 183 10.97 15.98 13.77
CA VAL A 183 11.18 14.63 13.25
C VAL A 183 12.54 14.56 12.56
N MET A 184 13.21 13.42 12.67
CA MET A 184 14.42 13.06 11.93
C MET A 184 14.24 11.65 11.38
N LEU A 185 14.75 11.38 10.19
CA LEU A 185 14.72 10.05 9.57
C LEU A 185 16.13 9.47 9.51
N ALA A 186 16.25 8.17 9.70
CA ALA A 186 17.51 7.44 9.55
C ALA A 186 17.33 6.31 8.53
N ALA A 187 18.18 6.27 7.51
CA ALA A 187 18.15 5.29 6.44
C ALA A 187 18.87 4.00 6.86
N GLY A 188 18.16 3.13 7.57
CA GLY A 188 18.68 1.83 8.03
C GLY A 188 18.59 0.68 7.01
N ASP A 189 17.87 0.84 5.89
CA ASP A 189 17.84 -0.15 4.79
C ASP A 189 19.04 0.11 3.87
N THR A 190 20.26 -0.18 4.35
CA THR A 190 21.54 0.13 3.67
C THR A 190 21.88 -0.83 2.53
N PHE A 191 21.21 -1.98 2.47
CA PHE A 191 21.41 -2.97 1.40
C PHE A 191 20.76 -2.52 0.08
N ARG A 192 19.64 -1.78 0.17
CA ARG A 192 18.86 -1.36 -1.00
C ARG A 192 19.06 0.12 -1.24
N ALA A 193 19.96 0.48 -2.15
CA ALA A 193 20.22 1.87 -2.55
C ALA A 193 18.93 2.66 -2.86
N ALA A 194 17.99 2.06 -3.60
CA ALA A 194 16.70 2.67 -3.91
C ALA A 194 15.82 2.96 -2.67
N ALA A 195 15.96 2.20 -1.58
CA ALA A 195 15.23 2.46 -0.34
C ALA A 195 15.78 3.70 0.38
N VAL A 196 17.10 3.89 0.37
CA VAL A 196 17.77 5.10 0.88
C VAL A 196 17.33 6.33 0.08
N GLU A 197 17.39 6.28 -1.25
CA GLU A 197 16.97 7.37 -2.14
C GLU A 197 15.49 7.72 -1.94
N GLN A 198 14.62 6.71 -1.83
CA GLN A 198 13.19 6.93 -1.58
C GLN A 198 12.94 7.62 -0.23
N LEU A 199 13.68 7.23 0.81
CA LEU A 199 13.57 7.86 2.13
C LEU A 199 14.08 9.31 2.10
N GLN A 200 15.18 9.58 1.39
CA GLN A 200 15.71 10.93 1.17
C GLN A 200 14.70 11.82 0.45
N GLU A 201 14.03 11.32 -0.59
CA GLU A 201 12.98 12.07 -1.30
C GLU A 201 11.77 12.36 -0.38
N TRP A 202 11.36 11.41 0.47
CA TRP A 202 10.35 11.65 1.49
C TRP A 202 10.78 12.72 2.50
N GLY A 203 12.03 12.69 2.94
CA GLY A 203 12.61 13.72 3.80
C GLY A 203 12.58 15.10 3.14
N ARG A 204 13.06 15.20 1.90
CA ARG A 204 13.03 16.43 1.09
C ARG A 204 11.63 16.99 0.93
N ARG A 205 10.64 16.15 0.59
CA ARG A 205 9.23 16.55 0.41
C ARG A 205 8.57 17.10 1.69
N ASN A 206 9.06 16.69 2.85
CA ASN A 206 8.51 17.10 4.14
C ASN A 206 9.44 18.04 4.91
N GLU A 207 10.56 18.47 4.32
CA GLU A 207 11.57 19.31 4.97
C GLU A 207 12.11 18.66 6.26
N ILE A 208 12.37 17.35 6.20
CA ILE A 208 12.88 16.54 7.31
C ILE A 208 14.32 16.13 7.03
N SER A 209 15.19 16.29 8.02
CA SER A 209 16.57 15.81 7.95
C SER A 209 16.62 14.28 7.87
N VAL A 210 17.39 13.76 6.90
CA VAL A 210 17.60 12.33 6.69
C VAL A 210 19.08 12.00 6.87
N ILE A 211 19.37 11.14 7.84
CA ILE A 211 20.71 10.59 8.05
C ILE A 211 20.85 9.32 7.21
N ALA A 212 21.81 9.30 6.30
CA ALA A 212 22.09 8.17 5.43
C ALA A 212 23.61 8.01 5.21
N GLN A 213 24.06 6.77 5.02
CA GLN A 213 25.43 6.43 4.63
C GLN A 213 25.43 5.90 3.19
N HIS A 214 26.61 5.63 2.63
CA HIS A 214 26.73 4.99 1.31
C HIS A 214 26.13 3.57 1.34
N SER A 215 25.65 3.09 0.19
CA SER A 215 25.09 1.72 0.07
C SER A 215 26.10 0.69 0.56
N GLY A 216 25.66 -0.27 1.39
CA GLY A 216 26.54 -1.30 1.97
C GLY A 216 27.48 -0.82 3.09
N ALA A 217 27.27 0.37 3.67
CA ALA A 217 27.91 0.74 4.93
C ALA A 217 27.44 -0.17 6.09
N ASP A 218 28.28 -0.34 7.12
CA ASP A 218 28.19 -1.36 8.19
C ASP A 218 26.75 -1.69 8.63
N SER A 219 26.45 -3.00 8.65
CA SER A 219 25.19 -3.59 9.15
C SER A 219 25.20 -3.81 10.65
#